data_AF-A0A183TPZ6-F1
#
_entry.id   AF-A0A183TPZ6-F1
#
_cell.length_a   1.000
_cell.length_b   1.000
_cell.length_c   1.000
_cell.angle_alpha   90.00
_cell.angle_beta   90.00
_cell.angle_gamma   90.00
#
_symmetry.space_group_name_H-M   'P 1'
#
loop_
_entity.id
_entity.type
_entity.pdbx_description
1 polymer ?
#
loop_
_entity_poly.entity_id
_entity_poly.type
_entity_poly.pdbx_seq_one_letter_code
_entity_poly.pdbx_strand_id
1 'polypeptide(L)'
;LTGCKISDEASAIECMDMLHDYGIPTVIFSSTELHNADERGRLLTGYVSHRADLAAERRSNQSLEKLDMLGKKTATAQRIRITFPQLPGVFFGTGDLFSALTLAYLERDGPMPDLKVSVLRCTSTFVMGFHVCP
;
A
#
# COMPACT_ATOMS: atom_id res chain seq x y z
N LEU A 1 -11.16 10.31 3.80
CA LEU A 1 -11.47 9.13 4.63
C LEU A 1 -11.19 9.39 6.09
N THR A 2 -9.95 9.71 6.46
CA THR A 2 -9.58 10.00 7.87
C THR A 2 -9.75 11.47 8.28
N GLY A 3 -9.96 12.39 7.32
CA GLY A 3 -9.98 13.84 7.58
C GLY A 3 -8.60 14.46 7.82
N CYS A 4 -7.55 13.63 7.94
CA CYS A 4 -6.17 14.06 8.08
C CYS A 4 -5.59 14.48 6.72
N LYS A 5 -4.91 15.63 6.71
CA LYS A 5 -4.17 16.11 5.54
C LYS A 5 -2.78 15.49 5.55
N ILE A 6 -2.44 14.77 4.50
CA ILE A 6 -1.10 14.17 4.34
C ILE A 6 -0.18 15.22 3.75
N SER A 7 0.71 15.79 4.57
CA SER A 7 1.69 16.83 4.21
C SER A 7 3.13 16.33 4.20
N ASP A 8 3.40 15.25 4.92
CA ASP A 8 4.72 14.67 5.14
C ASP A 8 4.60 13.15 5.38
N GLU A 9 5.74 12.46 5.41
CA GLU A 9 5.78 11.01 5.61
C GLU A 9 5.20 10.58 6.96
N ALA A 10 5.38 11.38 8.03
CA ALA A 10 4.84 11.05 9.34
C ALA A 10 3.31 11.12 9.35
N SER A 11 2.73 12.16 8.74
CA SER A 11 1.28 12.29 8.57
C SER A 11 0.68 11.18 7.70
N ALA A 12 1.44 10.69 6.71
CA ALA A 12 1.03 9.54 5.89
C ALA A 12 0.96 8.26 6.75
N ILE A 13 1.98 8.04 7.57
CA ILE A 13 2.05 6.89 8.49
C ILE A 13 0.93 6.94 9.53
N GLU A 14 0.69 8.08 10.16
CA GLU A 14 -0.39 8.26 11.13
C GLU A 14 -1.76 8.02 10.49
N CYS A 15 -1.95 8.48 9.25
CA CYS A 15 -3.15 8.20 8.48
C CYS A 15 -3.35 6.70 8.22
N MET A 16 -2.28 5.97 7.92
CA MET A 16 -2.35 4.51 7.78
C MET A 16 -2.69 3.82 9.10
N ASP A 17 -2.16 4.29 10.22
CA ASP A 17 -2.45 3.73 11.53
C ASP A 17 -3.91 3.92 11.90
N MET A 18 -4.49 5.10 11.67
CA MET A 18 -5.92 5.31 11.83
C MET A 18 -6.77 4.35 10.97
N LEU A 19 -6.34 4.08 9.74
CA LEU A 19 -7.02 3.11 8.86
C LEU A 19 -6.90 1.67 9.36
N HIS A 20 -5.76 1.30 9.94
CA HIS A 20 -5.59 0.01 10.60
C HIS A 20 -6.44 -0.12 11.87
N ASP A 21 -6.65 0.97 12.63
CA ASP A 21 -7.54 0.99 13.79
C ASP A 21 -9.01 0.77 13.40
N TYR A 22 -9.41 1.16 12.19
CA TYR A 22 -10.70 0.76 11.61
C TYR A 22 -10.76 -0.72 11.16
N GLY A 23 -9.73 -1.51 11.47
CA GLY A 23 -9.65 -2.94 11.18
C GLY A 23 -9.29 -3.25 9.73
N ILE A 24 -8.75 -2.30 8.97
CA ILE A 24 -8.33 -2.51 7.57
C ILE A 24 -6.93 -3.14 7.58
N PRO A 25 -6.72 -4.35 7.04
CA PRO A 25 -5.44 -5.03 7.14
C PRO A 25 -4.40 -4.48 6.17
N THR A 26 -4.81 -4.02 4.99
CA THR A 26 -3.91 -3.54 3.93
C THR A 26 -4.36 -2.15 3.50
N VAL A 27 -3.44 -1.19 3.57
CA VAL A 27 -3.66 0.20 3.15
C VAL A 27 -2.59 0.56 2.13
N ILE A 28 -3.02 1.13 1.00
CA ILE A 28 -2.12 1.53 -0.08
C ILE A 28 -2.46 2.97 -0.47
N PHE A 29 -1.46 3.85 -0.41
CA PHE A 29 -1.48 5.16 -1.05
C PHE A 29 -0.67 5.04 -2.35
N SER A 30 -1.35 5.03 -3.49
CA SER A 30 -0.73 4.80 -4.81
C SER A 30 0.07 6.01 -5.31
N SER A 31 -0.35 7.23 -4.94
CA SER A 31 0.39 8.45 -5.18
C SER A 31 0.20 9.44 -4.04
N THR A 32 1.28 10.05 -3.61
CA THR A 32 1.29 11.16 -2.66
C THR A 32 2.12 12.29 -3.26
N GLU A 33 1.64 13.52 -3.14
CA GLU A 33 2.36 14.74 -3.56
C GLU A 33 3.40 15.17 -2.52
N LEU A 34 3.98 14.21 -1.80
CA LEU A 34 5.15 14.46 -0.96
C LEU A 34 6.30 14.75 -1.92
N HIS A 35 6.56 16.04 -2.10
CA HIS A 35 7.49 16.56 -3.10
C HIS A 35 8.90 16.02 -2.85
N ASN A 36 9.25 14.96 -3.56
CA ASN A 36 10.63 14.53 -3.76
C ASN A 36 10.99 14.93 -5.20
N ALA A 37 11.29 16.21 -5.39
CA ALA A 37 11.87 16.68 -6.65
C ALA A 37 13.33 16.22 -6.67
N ASP A 38 13.64 15.26 -7.53
CA ASP A 38 15.02 14.90 -7.86
C ASP A 38 15.42 15.61 -9.17
N GLU A 39 16.72 15.77 -9.42
CA GLU A 39 17.28 16.46 -10.60
C GLU A 39 16.83 15.84 -11.94
N ARG A 40 16.27 14.62 -11.92
CA ARG A 40 15.84 13.82 -13.08
C ARG A 40 14.33 13.88 -13.39
N GLY A 41 13.53 14.59 -12.61
CA GLY A 41 12.09 14.75 -12.85
C GLY A 41 11.22 14.56 -11.61
N ARG A 42 9.90 14.65 -11.79
CA ARG A 42 8.93 14.43 -10.71
C ARG A 42 8.84 12.92 -10.40
N LEU A 43 9.00 12.54 -9.14
CA LEU A 43 8.77 11.18 -8.67
C LEU A 43 7.41 11.09 -7.99
N LEU A 44 6.67 10.02 -8.29
CA LEU A 44 5.48 9.65 -7.54
C LEU A 44 5.91 8.75 -6.37
N THR A 45 5.51 9.15 -5.16
CA THR A 45 5.78 8.37 -3.95
C THR A 45 4.49 7.67 -3.52
N GLY A 46 4.54 6.35 -3.45
CA GLY A 46 3.48 5.52 -2.89
C GLY A 46 3.91 4.95 -1.53
N TYR A 47 2.92 4.69 -0.69
CA TYR A 47 3.12 4.05 0.61
C TYR A 47 2.21 2.85 0.71
N VAL A 48 2.71 1.79 1.32
CA VAL A 48 1.95 0.57 1.55
C VAL A 48 2.16 0.15 2.99
N SER A 49 1.07 -0.16 3.69
CA SER A 49 1.09 -0.66 5.05
C SER A 49 0.20 -1.89 5.19
N HIS A 50 0.72 -2.94 5.81
CA HIS A 50 0.02 -4.20 6.01
C HIS A 50 0.16 -4.74 7.42
N ARG A 51 -0.98 -5.15 7.98
CA ARG A 51 -1.16 -5.76 9.29
C ARG A 51 -1.60 -7.21 9.10
N ALA A 52 -0.64 -8.12 9.18
CA ALA A 52 -0.85 -9.56 8.98
C ALA A 52 -1.74 -10.16 10.08
N ASP A 53 -1.72 -9.59 11.29
CA ASP A 53 -2.61 -9.91 12.41
C ASP A 53 -4.08 -9.64 12.04
N LEU A 54 -4.40 -8.43 11.57
CA LEU A 54 -5.75 -8.07 11.13
C LEU A 54 -6.19 -8.90 9.92
N ALA A 55 -5.26 -9.23 9.02
CA ALA A 55 -5.54 -10.09 7.87
C ALA A 55 -5.86 -11.54 8.29
N ALA A 56 -5.18 -12.05 9.31
CA ALA A 56 -5.44 -13.37 9.88
C ALA A 56 -6.78 -13.40 10.63
N GLU A 57 -7.08 -12.39 11.43
CA GLU A 57 -8.35 -12.25 12.15
C GLU A 57 -9.55 -12.25 11.20
N ARG A 58 -9.50 -11.46 10.10
CA ARG A 58 -10.57 -11.44 9.09
C ARG A 58 -10.83 -12.79 8.43
N ARG A 59 -9.79 -13.63 8.29
CA ARG A 59 -9.92 -15.00 7.78
C ARG A 59 -10.46 -15.98 8.82
N SER A 60 -10.35 -15.63 10.09
CA SER A 60 -10.66 -16.49 11.25
C SER A 60 -12.05 -16.22 11.84
N ASN A 61 -13.02 -15.78 11.06
CA ASN A 61 -14.41 -15.57 11.53
C ASN A 61 -15.18 -16.89 11.83
N GLN A 62 -14.60 -17.77 12.64
CA GLN A 62 -15.33 -18.53 13.64
C GLN A 62 -14.82 -18.14 15.05
N SER A 63 -15.58 -17.24 15.68
CA SER A 63 -15.67 -16.97 17.13
C SER A 63 -14.36 -16.80 17.93
N LEU A 64 -13.98 -15.56 18.22
CA LEU A 64 -13.04 -15.23 19.30
C LEU A 64 -13.50 -13.97 20.07
N GLU A 65 -14.72 -14.01 20.61
CA GLU A 65 -15.03 -13.28 21.85
C GLU A 65 -14.30 -13.96 23.03
N LYS A 66 -12.95 -13.98 23.06
CA LYS A 66 -12.17 -14.41 24.25
C LYS A 66 -10.66 -14.25 24.14
N LEU A 67 -10.15 -13.08 23.74
CA LEU A 67 -8.74 -12.72 23.98
C LEU A 67 -8.57 -11.25 24.38
N ASP A 68 -9.54 -10.69 25.11
CA ASP A 68 -9.20 -9.66 26.10
C ASP A 68 -8.41 -10.37 27.21
N MET A 69 -7.35 -9.75 27.73
CA MET A 69 -6.56 -10.18 28.90
C MET A 69 -5.26 -10.95 28.70
N LEU A 70 -4.56 -10.84 27.56
CA LEU A 70 -3.12 -11.13 27.55
C LEU A 70 -2.35 -10.28 26.53
N GLY A 71 -2.14 -9.02 26.88
CA GLY A 71 -1.12 -8.14 26.27
C GLY A 71 -1.20 -8.03 24.75
N LYS A 72 -1.98 -7.06 24.25
CA LYS A 72 -1.99 -6.62 22.85
C LYS A 72 -0.56 -6.26 22.43
N LYS A 73 0.22 -7.25 22.01
CA LYS A 73 1.50 -7.06 21.35
C LYS A 73 1.13 -6.45 20.02
N THR A 74 1.08 -5.12 19.97
CA THR A 74 0.75 -4.35 18.77
C THR A 74 1.64 -4.87 17.66
N ALA A 75 1.10 -5.76 16.81
CA ALA A 75 1.87 -6.35 15.73
C ALA A 75 2.28 -5.17 14.83
N THR A 76 3.58 -4.95 14.73
CA THR A 76 4.11 -3.83 13.97
C THR A 76 3.70 -4.00 12.51
N ALA A 77 3.03 -3.00 11.95
CA ALA A 77 2.66 -3.01 10.53
C ALA A 77 3.92 -3.13 9.67
N GLN A 78 3.87 -3.98 8.64
CA GLN A 78 4.89 -3.96 7.60
C GLN A 78 4.62 -2.77 6.69
N ARG A 79 5.58 -1.85 6.61
CA ARG A 79 5.47 -0.62 5.84
C ARG A 79 6.55 -0.54 4.76
N ILE A 80 6.15 -0.07 3.60
CA ILE A 80 6.99 -0.01 2.42
C ILE A 80 6.71 1.33 1.73
N ARG A 81 7.79 2.05 1.43
CA ARG A 81 7.75 3.23 0.57
C ARG A 81 8.21 2.82 -0.83
N ILE A 82 7.46 3.24 -1.84
CA ILE A 82 7.71 2.94 -3.24
C ILE A 82 7.82 4.26 -3.99
N THR A 83 8.77 4.35 -4.90
CA THR A 83 8.98 5.54 -5.73
C THR A 83 9.09 5.13 -7.17
N PHE A 84 8.40 5.84 -8.06
CA PHE A 84 8.47 5.61 -9.50
C PHE A 84 8.45 6.94 -10.26
N PRO A 85 9.08 6.99 -11.45
CA PRO A 85 9.11 8.22 -12.23
C PRO A 85 7.71 8.61 -12.70
N GLN A 86 7.38 9.90 -12.55
CA GLN A 86 6.20 10.46 -13.19
C GLN A 86 6.49 10.60 -14.68
N LEU A 87 5.70 9.91 -15.49
CA LEU A 87 5.83 9.99 -16.94
C LEU A 87 5.22 11.30 -17.46
N PRO A 88 5.84 11.95 -18.45
CA PRO A 88 5.27 13.14 -19.07
C PRO A 88 4.04 12.72 -19.89
N GLY A 89 2.87 13.25 -19.52
CA GLY A 89 1.60 12.96 -20.19
C GLY A 89 0.45 12.87 -19.21
N VAL A 90 -0.78 12.96 -19.75
CA VAL A 90 -2.00 12.76 -18.97
C VAL A 90 -2.48 11.34 -19.24
N PHE A 91 -2.25 10.45 -18.27
CA PHE A 91 -2.67 9.06 -18.34
C PHE A 91 -3.82 8.81 -17.38
N PHE A 92 -4.99 8.50 -17.92
CA PHE A 92 -6.17 8.12 -17.15
C PHE A 92 -6.21 6.59 -16.94
N GLY A 93 -6.88 6.13 -15.88
CA GLY A 93 -7.01 4.69 -15.59
C GLY A 93 -5.76 4.02 -15.02
N THR A 94 -4.68 4.76 -14.78
CA THR A 94 -3.44 4.24 -14.17
C THR A 94 -3.66 3.70 -12.75
N GLY A 95 -4.56 4.32 -11.99
CA GLY A 95 -4.98 3.85 -10.67
C GLY A 95 -5.74 2.52 -10.72
N ASP A 96 -6.61 2.33 -11.72
CA ASP A 96 -7.36 1.09 -11.91
C ASP A 96 -6.41 -0.05 -12.29
N LEU A 97 -5.48 0.22 -13.21
CA LEU A 97 -4.44 -0.74 -13.60
C LEU A 97 -3.56 -1.12 -12.41
N PHE A 98 -3.09 -0.15 -11.63
CA PHE A 98 -2.29 -0.40 -10.44
C PHE A 98 -3.05 -1.24 -9.40
N SER A 99 -4.33 -0.93 -9.18
CA SER A 99 -5.17 -1.65 -8.23
C SER A 99 -5.43 -3.10 -8.66
N ALA A 100 -5.76 -3.31 -9.95
CA ALA A 100 -5.99 -4.62 -10.51
C ALA A 100 -4.73 -5.50 -10.45
N LEU A 101 -3.57 -4.97 -10.85
CA LEU A 101 -2.30 -5.69 -10.78
C LEU A 101 -1.90 -6.01 -9.34
N THR A 102 -2.04 -5.04 -8.44
CA THR A 102 -1.70 -5.26 -7.02
C THR A 102 -2.55 -6.38 -6.43
N LEU A 103 -3.86 -6.36 -6.66
CA LEU A 103 -4.76 -7.42 -6.19
C LEU A 103 -4.40 -8.78 -6.81
N ALA A 104 -4.13 -8.82 -8.11
CA ALA A 104 -3.75 -10.06 -8.81
C ALA A 104 -2.45 -10.67 -8.24
N TYR A 105 -1.44 -9.85 -7.93
CA TYR A 105 -0.21 -10.35 -7.31
C TYR A 105 -0.41 -10.79 -5.86
N LEU A 106 -1.22 -10.06 -5.08
CA LEU A 106 -1.55 -10.47 -3.71
C LEU A 106 -2.29 -11.81 -3.66
N GLU A 107 -3.22 -12.05 -4.58
CA GLU A 107 -3.95 -13.32 -4.69
C GLU A 107 -3.02 -14.46 -5.12
N ARG A 108 -2.13 -14.19 -6.07
CA ARG A 108 -1.20 -15.20 -6.59
C ARG A 108 -0.19 -15.68 -5.55
N ASP A 109 0.32 -14.77 -4.72
CA ASP A 109 1.37 -15.07 -3.75
C ASP A 109 0.82 -15.76 -2.47
N GLY A 110 -0.48 -16.05 -2.41
CA GLY A 110 -1.11 -16.89 -1.38
C GLY A 110 -1.40 -16.15 -0.06
N PRO A 111 -1.65 -16.87 1.05
CA PRO A 111 -2.16 -16.28 2.30
C PRO A 111 -1.15 -15.38 3.04
N MET A 112 0.13 -15.39 2.64
CA MET A 112 1.17 -14.55 3.25
C MET A 112 2.04 -13.92 2.15
N PRO A 113 1.47 -12.99 1.35
CA PRO A 113 2.19 -12.40 0.24
C PRO A 113 3.28 -11.48 0.77
N ASP A 114 4.49 -11.57 0.21
CA ASP A 114 5.52 -10.57 0.44
C ASP A 114 5.12 -9.30 -0.30
N LEU A 115 4.51 -8.39 0.44
CA LEU A 115 3.97 -7.14 -0.06
C LEU A 115 5.02 -6.28 -0.77
N LYS A 116 6.30 -6.38 -0.38
CA LYS A 116 7.39 -5.70 -1.11
C LYS A 116 7.48 -6.25 -2.51
N VAL A 117 7.51 -7.57 -2.64
CA VAL A 117 7.69 -8.26 -3.91
C VAL A 117 6.47 -8.06 -4.82
N SER A 118 5.25 -8.19 -4.29
CA SER A 118 4.03 -8.03 -5.08
C SER A 118 3.89 -6.60 -5.63
N VAL A 119 4.16 -5.58 -4.81
CA VAL A 119 4.03 -4.19 -5.25
C VAL A 119 5.21 -3.77 -6.15
N LEU A 120 6.43 -4.24 -5.88
CA LEU A 120 7.58 -4.00 -6.77
C LEU A 120 7.39 -4.63 -8.16
N ARG A 121 6.78 -5.82 -8.23
CA ARG A 121 6.41 -6.44 -9.52
C ARG A 121 5.38 -5.59 -10.26
N CYS A 122 4.34 -5.13 -9.56
CA CYS A 122 3.33 -4.24 -10.14
C CYS A 122 3.99 -2.98 -10.73
N THR A 123 4.88 -2.31 -9.98
CA THR A 123 5.57 -1.11 -10.49
C THR A 123 6.51 -1.41 -11.65
N SER A 124 7.20 -2.56 -11.62
CA SER A 124 8.11 -2.95 -12.70
C SER A 124 7.34 -3.23 -13.99
N THR A 125 6.23 -3.96 -13.92
CA THR A 125 5.33 -4.21 -15.05
C THR A 125 4.71 -2.92 -15.56
N PHE A 126 4.31 -2.01 -14.66
CA PHE A 126 3.76 -0.72 -15.04
C PHE A 126 4.79 0.12 -15.80
N VAL A 127 6.00 0.30 -15.27
CA VAL A 127 7.08 1.07 -15.93
C VAL A 127 7.51 0.45 -17.25
N MET A 128 7.62 -0.88 -17.34
CA MET A 128 7.94 -1.54 -18.61
C MET A 128 6.79 -1.45 -19.62
N GLY A 129 5.52 -1.50 -19.17
CA GLY A 129 4.36 -1.35 -20.05
C GLY A 129 4.32 0.01 -20.76
N PHE A 130 4.73 1.09 -20.10
CA PHE A 130 4.85 2.41 -20.72
C PHE A 130 6.04 2.54 -21.68
N HIS A 131 7.11 1.77 -21.51
CA HIS A 131 8.25 1.78 -22.42
C HIS A 131 7.96 1.06 -23.76
N VAL A 132 6.84 0.32 -23.84
CA VAL A 132 6.43 -0.47 -25.02
C VAL A 132 5.28 0.20 -25.78
N CYS A 133 4.82 1.39 -25.38
CA CYS A 133 3.93 2.22 -26.19
C CYS A 133 4.76 3.18 -27.07
N PRO A 134 4.96 2.90 -28.37
CA PRO A 134 5.49 3.86 -29.33
C PRO A 134 4.48 4.96 -29.67
#